data_AF-A0A150FPC7-F1
#
_entry.id   AF-A0A150FPC7-F1
#
_cell.length_a   1.000
_cell.length_b   1.000
_cell.length_c   1.000
_cell.angle_alpha   90.00
_cell.angle_beta   90.00
_cell.angle_gamma   90.00
#
_symmetry.space_group_name_H-M   'P 1'
#
loop_
_entity.id
_entity.type
_entity.pdbx_description
1 polymer ?
#
loop_
_entity_poly.entity_id
_entity_poly.type
_entity_poly.pdbx_seq_one_letter_code
_entity_poly.pdbx_strand_id
1 'polypeptide(L)' 'MNKEKLKQYALWASVFAFIPLLLEAFGVDVLPQNYAEITKAFLGILVLAGIIYQPENEEDKEEEKGQD' A
#
# COMPACT_ATOMS: atom_id res chain seq x y z
N MET A 1 -2.14 23.85 1.91
CA MET A 1 -2.47 22.98 0.76
C MET A 1 -3.82 22.33 1.03
N ASN A 2 -4.85 22.55 0.20
CA ASN A 2 -6.21 22.06 0.45
C ASN A 2 -6.27 20.54 0.23
N LYS A 3 -6.71 19.80 1.26
CA LYS A 3 -6.75 18.32 1.27
C LYS A 3 -7.63 17.72 0.15
N GLU A 4 -8.64 18.46 -0.29
CA GLU A 4 -9.55 18.02 -1.36
C GLU A 4 -8.86 17.89 -2.72
N LYS A 5 -7.92 18.79 -3.03
CA LYS A 5 -7.14 18.70 -4.27
C LYS A 5 -6.24 17.47 -4.26
N LEU A 6 -5.64 17.15 -3.12
CA LEU A 6 -4.77 15.97 -2.98
C LEU A 6 -5.52 14.67 -3.25
N LYS A 7 -6.78 14.56 -2.82
CA LYS A 7 -7.60 13.36 -3.08
C LYS A 7 -7.89 13.17 -4.57
N GLN A 8 -8.15 14.27 -5.29
CA GLN A 8 -8.39 14.25 -6.72
C GLN A 8 -7.12 13.92 -7.51
N TYR A 9 -5.99 14.53 -7.16
CA TYR A 9 -4.69 14.23 -7.77
C TYR A 9 -4.17 12.84 -7.40
N ALA A 10 -4.46 12.32 -6.21
CA ALA A 10 -4.10 10.96 -5.82
C ALA A 10 -4.84 9.94 -6.71
N LEU A 11 -6.14 10.13 -6.95
CA LEU A 11 -6.92 9.26 -7.83
C LEU A 11 -6.33 9.25 -9.25
N TRP A 12 -6.08 10.43 -9.82
CA TRP A 12 -5.46 10.54 -11.13
C TRP A 12 -4.04 9.94 -11.17
N ALA A 13 -3.23 10.14 -10.14
CA ALA A 13 -1.90 9.55 -10.03
C ALA A 13 -1.95 8.02 -10.00
N SER A 14 -2.88 7.41 -9.25
CA SER A 14 -3.09 5.96 -9.27
C SER A 14 -3.56 5.44 -10.63
N VAL A 15 -4.44 6.17 -11.33
CA VAL A 15 -4.87 5.82 -12.69
C VAL A 15 -3.67 5.85 -13.65
N PHE A 16 -2.84 6.90 -13.61
CA PHE A 16 -1.66 7.00 -14.46
C PHE A 16 -0.60 5.93 -14.14
N ALA A 17 -0.39 5.59 -12.87
CA ALA A 17 0.51 4.52 -12.46
C ALA A 17 0.04 3.12 -12.92
N PHE A 18 -1.26 2.95 -13.13
CA PHE A 18 -1.84 1.70 -13.60
C PHE A 18 -1.64 1.45 -15.11
N ILE A 19 -1.54 2.50 -15.93
CA ILE A 19 -1.38 2.38 -17.38
C ILE A 19 -0.15 1.54 -17.79
N PRO A 20 1.09 1.82 -17.31
CA PRO A 20 2.25 1.01 -17.70
C PRO A 20 2.16 -0.44 -17.20
N LEU A 21 1.58 -0.65 -16.02
CA LEU A 21 1.29 -1.99 -15.48
C LEU A 21 0.33 -2.78 -16.38
N LEU A 22 -0.70 -2.09 -16.88
CA LEU A 22 -1.68 -2.68 -17.78
C LEU A 22 -1.06 -3.04 -19.14
N LEU A 23 -0.22 -2.16 -19.70
CA LEU A 23 0.49 -2.41 -20.95
C LEU A 23 1.47 -3.59 -20.85
N GLU A 24 2.17 -3.71 -19.72
CA GLU A 24 3.03 -4.86 -19.42
C GLU A 24 2.22 -6.16 -19.37
N ALA A 25 1.02 -6.14 -18.77
CA ALA A 25 0.13 -7.31 -18.72
C ALA A 25 -0.36 -7.75 -20.11
N PHE A 26 -0.37 -6.85 -21.09
CA PHE A 26 -0.63 -7.15 -22.50
C PHE A 26 0.63 -7.58 -23.29
N GLY A 27 1.78 -7.71 -22.62
CA GLY A 27 3.04 -8.15 -23.22
C GLY A 27 3.79 -7.05 -23.97
N VAL A 28 3.45 -5.78 -23.73
CA VAL A 28 4.24 -4.65 -24.23
C VAL A 28 5.36 -4.39 -23.23
N ASP A 29 6.61 -4.51 -23.68
CA ASP A 29 7.82 -4.33 -22.86
C ASP A 29 8.03 -2.83 -22.57
N VAL A 30 7.21 -2.26 -21.69
CA VAL A 30 7.25 -0.84 -21.29
C VAL A 30 8.05 -0.66 -19.99
N LEU A 31 8.20 -1.74 -19.22
CA LEU A 31 8.91 -1.74 -17.95
C LEU A 31 10.31 -2.37 -18.11
N PRO A 32 11.34 -1.83 -17.44
CA PRO A 32 12.67 -2.42 -17.49
C PRO A 32 12.66 -3.84 -16.91
N GLN A 33 13.54 -4.72 -17.39
CA GLN A 33 13.67 -6.13 -16.97
C GLN A 33 13.72 -6.32 -15.44
N ASN A 34 14.16 -5.30 -14.70
CA ASN A 34 14.26 -5.29 -13.25
C ASN A 34 12.97 -4.87 -12.53
N TYR A 35 11.82 -4.83 -13.20
CA TYR A 35 10.54 -4.40 -12.62
C TYR A 35 10.18 -5.16 -11.35
N ALA A 36 10.41 -6.48 -11.34
CA ALA A 36 10.18 -7.32 -10.17
C ALA A 36 11.05 -6.91 -8.98
N GLU A 37 12.31 -6.54 -9.21
CA GLU A 37 13.25 -6.08 -8.18
C GLU A 37 12.80 -4.74 -7.59
N ILE A 38 12.45 -3.79 -8.46
CA ILE A 38 12.02 -2.43 -8.10
C ILE A 38 10.72 -2.48 -7.29
N THR A 39 9.76 -3.30 -7.73
CA THR A 39 8.46 -3.46 -7.06
C THR A 39 8.62 -4.09 -5.68
N LYS A 40 9.47 -5.13 -5.55
CA LYS A 40 9.80 -5.73 -4.25
C LYS A 40 10.47 -4.74 -3.31
N ALA A 41 11.42 -3.94 -3.80
CA ALA A 41 12.08 -2.91 -3.00
C ALA A 41 11.08 -1.84 -2.53
N PHE A 42 10.18 -1.39 -3.41
CA PHE A 42 9.13 -0.43 -3.07
C PHE A 42 8.14 -0.99 -2.03
N LEU A 43 7.66 -2.22 -2.21
CA LEU A 43 6.82 -2.90 -1.22
C LEU A 43 7.55 -3.09 0.12
N GLY A 44 8.83 -3.43 0.10
CA GLY A 44 9.66 -3.52 1.31
C GLY A 44 9.72 -2.20 2.07
N ILE A 45 9.89 -1.08 1.35
CA ILE A 45 9.85 0.27 1.95
C ILE A 45 8.46 0.60 2.49
N LEU A 46 7.37 0.27 1.78
CA LEU A 46 6.00 0.49 2.25
C LEU A 46 5.67 -0.32 3.52
N VAL A 47 6.16 -1.56 3.58
CA VAL A 47 6.04 -2.44 4.75
C VAL A 47 6.81 -1.85 5.94
N LEU A 48 8.06 -1.43 5.74
CA LEU A 48 8.88 -0.78 6.78
C LEU A 48 8.30 0.58 7.21
N ALA A 49 7.68 1.31 6.29
CA ALA A 49 6.99 2.57 6.56
C ALA A 49 5.66 2.36 7.32
N GLY A 50 5.25 1.12 7.61
CA GLY A 50 4.10 0.81 8.45
C GLY A 50 2.74 0.96 7.77
N ILE A 51 2.70 1.07 6.43
CA ILE A 51 1.43 1.22 5.69
C ILE A 51 0.64 -0.11 5.62
N ILE A 52 1.29 -1.25 5.92
CA ILE A 52 0.67 -2.57 6.06
C ILE A 52 0.80 -3.11 7.50
N TYR A 53 0.60 -2.25 8.50
CA TYR A 53 0.48 -2.73 9.89
C TYR A 53 -0.77 -2.17 10.54
N GLN A 54 -1.80 -3.01 10.63
CA GLN A 54 -2.95 -2.82 11.50
C GLN A 54 -2.96 -4.01 12.46
N PRO A 55 -2.42 -3.87 13.68
CA PRO A 55 -2.62 -4.86 14.71
C PRO A 55 -4.04 -4.69 15.23
N GLU A 56 -5.02 -5.34 14.61
CA GLU A 56 -6.30 -5.59 15.26
C GLU A 56 -6.06 -6.71 16.27
N ASN A 57 -5.62 -6.34 17.47
CA ASN A 57 -5.65 -7.22 18.62
C ASN A 57 -6.51 -6.52 19.67
N GLU A 58 -7.81 -6.72 19.50
CA GLU A 58 -8.75 -7.11 20.56
C GLU A 58 -8.62 -6.33 21.87
N GLU A 59 -9.42 -5.27 21.97
CA GLU A 59 -9.94 -4.75 23.24
C GLU A 59 -10.84 -5.80 23.91
N ASP A 60 -10.28 -6.94 24.35
CA ASP A 60 -11.04 -7.91 25.16
C ASP A 60 -10.07 -8.64 26.11
N LYS A 61 -9.73 -7.98 27.21
CA LYS A 61 -9.44 -8.68 28.47
C LYS A 61 -10.40 -8.18 29.52
N GLU A 62 -11.57 -8.80 29.43
CA GLU A 62 -12.53 -9.07 30.47
C GLU A 62 -11.91 -8.96 31.88
N GLU A 63 -12.52 -8.05 32.63
CA GLU A 63 -12.89 -8.21 34.02
C GLU A 63 -13.07 -9.69 34.39
N GLU A 64 -12.13 -10.24 35.16
CA GLU A 64 -12.33 -11.23 36.22
C GLU A 64 -10.98 -11.89 36.54
N LYS A 65 -10.32 -11.46 37.62
CA LYS A 65 -9.75 -12.34 38.67
C LYS A 65 -9.37 -11.50 39.89
N GLY A 66 -9.94 -11.83 41.05
CA GLY A 66 -9.33 -11.52 42.35
C GLY A 66 -10.21 -10.73 43.30
N GLN A 67 -11.37 -11.28 43.63
CA GLN A 67 -11.86 -11.22 45.00
C GLN A 67 -10.86 -12.00 45.86
N ASP A 68 -10.09 -11.30 46.69
CA ASP A 68 -9.48 -11.76 47.94
C ASP A 68 -9.32 -10.56 48.89
#